data_AF-A0A819U4Z2-F1
#
_entry.id   AF-A0A819U4Z2-F1
#
_cell.length_a   1.000
_cell.length_b   1.000
_cell.length_c   1.000
_cell.angle_alpha   90.00
_cell.angle_beta   90.00
_cell.angle_gamma   90.00
#
_symmetry.space_group_name_H-M   'P 1'
#
loop_
_entity.id
_entity.type
_entity.pdbx_description
1 polymer ?
#
loop_
_entity_poly.entity_id
_entity_poly.type
_entity_poly.pdbx_seq_one_letter_code
_entity_poly.pdbx_strand_id
1 'polypeptide(L)'
;MQEMSVEELFIYPIKSCAGIKVEEALITKYGLALPSNPEIVDRRWMVTKDGRFQSQRVLPRMALIRPSVVKDGLCLRAPNMPELNVSVNPLPDEVVHCYYRLKPNPYGVSPLFGINVAPTDENSIGAMIRVGDMVYVRTEEPDFWSKIDSLQ
;
A
#
# COMPACT_ATOMS: atom_id res chain seq x y z
N MET A 1 13.75 4.04 -24.76
CA MET A 1 12.80 4.10 -23.63
C MET A 1 11.42 3.86 -24.19
N GLN A 2 10.55 3.14 -23.47
CA GLN A 2 9.14 3.04 -23.83
C GLN A 2 8.38 4.08 -22.99
N GLU A 3 7.56 4.87 -23.66
CA GLU A 3 6.69 5.85 -23.04
C GLU A 3 5.37 5.18 -22.64
N MET A 4 4.94 5.39 -21.39
CA MET A 4 3.69 4.90 -20.83
C MET A 4 3.03 6.03 -20.04
N SER A 5 1.70 6.02 -19.92
CA SER A 5 0.95 6.95 -19.07
C SER A 5 0.31 6.22 -17.89
N VAL A 6 0.10 6.93 -16.78
CA VAL A 6 -0.62 6.40 -15.61
C VAL A 6 -2.13 6.41 -15.88
N GLU A 7 -2.76 5.24 -16.02
CA GLU A 7 -4.22 5.12 -16.19
C GLU A 7 -4.99 5.25 -14.87
N GLU A 8 -4.52 4.58 -13.81
CA GLU A 8 -5.07 4.68 -12.47
C GLU A 8 -3.96 4.72 -11.42
N LEU A 9 -4.19 5.45 -10.33
CA LEU A 9 -3.26 5.56 -9.21
C LEU A 9 -3.94 5.11 -7.92
N PHE A 10 -3.22 4.31 -7.13
CA PHE A 10 -3.73 3.73 -5.88
C PHE A 10 -2.70 3.81 -4.77
N ILE A 11 -3.16 4.07 -3.56
CA ILE A 11 -2.35 3.97 -2.33
C ILE A 11 -2.95 2.87 -1.45
N TYR A 12 -2.13 1.91 -1.01
CA TYR A 12 -2.49 0.79 -0.16
C TYR A 12 -1.91 1.03 1.24
N PRO A 13 -2.51 1.91 2.07
CA PRO A 13 -1.91 2.33 3.33
C PRO A 13 -1.66 1.14 4.27
N ILE A 14 -2.58 0.16 4.28
CA ILE A 14 -2.45 -1.07 5.07
C ILE A 14 -2.11 -2.25 4.14
N LYS A 15 -0.98 -2.91 4.39
CA LYS A 15 -0.55 -4.14 3.70
C LYS A 15 -1.71 -5.15 3.64
N SER A 16 -2.00 -5.62 2.42
CA SER A 16 -3.03 -6.63 2.14
C SER A 16 -4.49 -6.22 2.40
N CYS A 17 -4.78 -4.93 2.59
CA CYS A 17 -6.15 -4.41 2.52
C CYS A 17 -6.46 -3.89 1.09
N ALA A 18 -7.67 -3.37 0.86
CA ALA A 18 -7.98 -2.69 -0.40
C ALA A 18 -7.19 -1.38 -0.53
N GLY A 19 -6.90 -0.99 -1.77
CA GLY A 19 -6.30 0.31 -2.10
C GLY A 19 -7.33 1.44 -2.09
N ILE A 20 -6.84 2.65 -1.89
CA ILE A 20 -7.57 3.91 -2.08
C ILE A 20 -7.21 4.43 -3.47
N LYS A 21 -8.19 4.57 -4.37
CA LYS A 21 -7.96 5.24 -5.67
C LYS A 21 -7.74 6.74 -5.44
N VAL A 22 -6.76 7.30 -6.13
CA VAL A 22 -6.37 8.72 -6.05
C VAL A 22 -6.12 9.27 -7.45
N GLU A 23 -6.28 10.58 -7.63
CA GLU A 23 -5.94 11.27 -8.89
C GLU A 23 -4.48 11.77 -8.89
N GLU A 24 -3.89 11.92 -7.71
CA GLU A 24 -2.53 12.41 -7.50
C GLU A 24 -1.88 11.81 -6.23
N ALA A 25 -0.56 11.68 -6.22
CA ALA A 25 0.23 11.26 -5.07
C ALA A 25 1.59 11.97 -5.01
N LEU A 26 2.11 12.20 -3.80
CA LEU A 26 3.47 12.66 -3.58
C LEU A 26 4.44 11.47 -3.65
N ILE A 27 5.47 11.57 -4.48
CA ILE A 27 6.59 10.64 -4.49
C ILE A 27 7.47 10.96 -3.28
N THR A 28 7.60 10.01 -2.34
CA THR A 28 8.50 10.15 -1.18
C THR A 28 9.58 9.08 -1.21
N LYS A 29 10.64 9.27 -0.42
CA LYS A 29 11.66 8.24 -0.17
C LYS A 29 11.13 6.94 0.46
N TYR A 30 9.86 6.92 0.89
CA TYR A 30 9.17 5.76 1.47
C TYR A 30 8.10 5.17 0.52
N GLY A 31 7.90 5.74 -0.68
CA GLY A 31 6.84 5.39 -1.62
C GLY A 31 5.83 6.52 -1.83
N LEU A 32 4.71 6.22 -2.49
CA LEU A 32 3.64 7.17 -2.76
C LEU A 32 2.90 7.56 -1.48
N ALA A 33 2.64 8.86 -1.28
CA ALA A 33 1.91 9.41 -0.14
C ALA A 33 0.73 10.28 -0.58
N LEU A 34 -0.30 10.39 0.26
CA LEU A 34 -1.43 11.28 -0.02
C LEU A 34 -1.04 12.75 0.10
N PRO A 35 -1.32 13.60 -0.91
CA PRO A 35 -1.01 15.03 -0.85
C PRO A 35 -1.71 15.76 0.30
N SER A 36 -2.95 15.38 0.59
CA SER A 36 -3.76 15.95 1.67
C SER A 36 -3.42 15.42 3.06
N ASN A 37 -2.66 14.32 3.16
CA ASN A 37 -2.22 13.75 4.43
C ASN A 37 -0.93 12.92 4.22
N PRO A 38 0.26 13.58 4.17
CA PRO A 38 1.52 12.93 3.79
C PRO A 38 2.00 11.82 4.74
N GLU A 39 1.44 11.71 5.95
CA GLU A 39 1.69 10.59 6.86
C GLU A 39 1.10 9.27 6.33
N ILE A 40 0.08 9.35 5.47
CA ILE A 40 -0.53 8.21 4.78
C ILE A 40 0.29 7.88 3.53
N VAL A 41 1.32 7.06 3.76
CA VAL A 41 2.21 6.48 2.74
C VAL A 41 1.76 5.06 2.38
N ASP A 42 2.00 4.64 1.14
CA ASP A 42 1.80 3.28 0.66
C ASP A 42 2.51 2.26 1.56
N ARG A 43 1.75 1.25 2.03
CA ARG A 43 2.19 0.14 2.90
C ARG A 43 2.82 0.56 4.23
N ARG A 44 2.56 1.78 4.70
CA ARG A 44 3.02 2.31 5.99
C ARG A 44 2.53 1.47 7.19
N TRP A 45 1.35 0.85 7.07
CA TRP A 45 0.74 0.01 8.10
C TRP A 45 0.61 -1.46 7.71
N MET A 46 0.48 -2.32 8.72
CA MET A 46 0.36 -3.76 8.57
C MET A 46 -0.50 -4.35 9.69
N VAL A 47 -1.47 -5.20 9.34
CA VAL A 47 -2.23 -5.96 10.33
C VAL A 47 -1.30 -7.01 10.94
N THR A 48 -1.16 -6.99 12.26
CA THR A 48 -0.45 -8.05 13.00
C THR A 48 -1.38 -8.74 13.99
N LYS A 49 -1.00 -9.96 14.36
CA LYS A 49 -1.70 -10.79 15.31
C LYS A 49 -0.69 -11.65 16.05
N ASP A 50 -0.67 -11.58 17.38
CA ASP A 50 0.29 -12.28 18.25
C ASP A 50 1.75 -12.08 17.77
N GLY A 51 2.10 -10.85 17.38
CA GLY A 51 3.43 -10.47 16.84
C GLY A 51 3.71 -10.93 15.40
N ARG A 52 2.76 -11.57 14.70
CA ARG A 52 2.94 -12.03 13.31
C ARG A 52 2.10 -11.24 12.33
N PHE A 53 2.70 -10.83 11.22
CA PHE A 53 1.98 -10.15 10.15
C PHE A 53 0.91 -11.06 9.51
N GLN A 54 -0.19 -10.45 9.10
CA GLN A 54 -1.23 -11.10 8.30
C GLN A 54 -1.08 -10.68 6.83
N SER A 55 -1.54 -11.53 5.90
CA SER A 55 -1.50 -11.22 4.47
C SER A 55 -2.64 -11.88 3.71
N GLN A 56 -3.00 -11.32 2.56
CA GLN A 56 -4.04 -11.86 1.65
C GLN A 56 -3.76 -13.32 1.23
N ARG A 57 -2.50 -13.74 1.12
CA ARG A 57 -2.12 -15.13 0.78
C ARG A 57 -2.57 -16.15 1.84
N VAL A 58 -2.76 -15.71 3.09
CA VAL A 58 -3.23 -16.53 4.22
C VAL A 58 -4.68 -16.22 4.56
N LEU A 59 -5.09 -14.95 4.44
CA LEU A 59 -6.43 -14.44 4.73
C LEU A 59 -6.96 -13.62 3.54
N PRO A 60 -7.45 -14.24 2.46
CA PRO A 60 -7.91 -13.52 1.26
C PRO A 60 -8.97 -12.45 1.55
N ARG A 61 -9.79 -12.69 2.59
CA ARG A 61 -10.82 -11.74 3.08
C ARG A 61 -10.27 -10.39 3.54
N MET A 62 -8.95 -10.22 3.75
CA MET A 62 -8.36 -8.90 4.02
C MET A 62 -8.59 -7.91 2.87
N ALA A 63 -8.75 -8.39 1.62
CA ALA A 63 -9.12 -7.54 0.48
C ALA A 63 -10.50 -6.86 0.63
N LEU A 64 -11.36 -7.34 1.54
CA LEU A 64 -12.66 -6.72 1.83
C LEU A 64 -12.56 -5.57 2.85
N ILE A 65 -11.40 -5.38 3.48
CA ILE A 65 -11.14 -4.26 4.38
C ILE A 65 -10.82 -3.04 3.52
N ARG A 66 -11.73 -2.07 3.50
CA ARG A 66 -11.64 -0.84 2.73
C ARG A 66 -11.22 0.31 3.65
N PRO A 67 -9.97 0.80 3.57
CA PRO A 67 -9.58 2.04 4.21
C PRO A 67 -10.17 3.24 3.48
N SER A 68 -10.47 4.29 4.23
CA SER A 68 -10.87 5.61 3.73
C SER A 68 -10.19 6.68 4.59
N VAL A 69 -9.81 7.80 3.96
CA VAL A 69 -9.12 8.89 4.66
C VAL A 69 -10.11 9.69 5.49
N VAL A 70 -9.76 9.97 6.74
CA VAL A 70 -10.46 10.90 7.62
C VAL A 70 -9.47 11.91 8.19
N LYS A 71 -9.98 13.00 8.78
CA LYS A 71 -9.18 14.14 9.25
C LYS A 71 -7.92 13.73 10.02
N ASP A 72 -8.07 12.81 10.97
CA ASP A 72 -7.01 12.42 11.91
C ASP A 72 -6.39 11.03 11.57
N GLY A 73 -6.75 10.43 10.43
CA GLY A 73 -6.19 9.14 10.00
C GLY A 73 -7.04 8.33 9.00
N LEU A 74 -7.34 7.08 9.34
CA LEU A 74 -8.07 6.14 8.50
C LEU A 74 -9.35 5.62 9.16
N CYS A 75 -10.47 5.64 8.44
CA CYS A 75 -11.67 4.87 8.77
C CYS A 75 -11.67 3.56 7.97
N LEU A 76 -11.70 2.42 8.65
CA LEU A 76 -11.70 1.09 8.06
C LEU A 76 -13.11 0.50 8.07
N ARG A 77 -13.54 -0.02 6.92
CA ARG A 77 -14.87 -0.63 6.71
C ARG A 77 -14.71 -2.04 6.18
N ALA A 78 -15.54 -2.97 6.63
CA ALA A 78 -15.65 -4.32 6.08
C ALA A 78 -17.12 -4.80 6.15
N PRO A 79 -17.56 -5.74 5.29
CA PRO A 79 -18.94 -6.23 5.30
C PRO A 79 -19.33 -6.80 6.68
N ASN A 80 -20.47 -6.36 7.19
CA ASN A 80 -21.07 -6.76 8.48
C ASN A 80 -20.17 -6.49 9.71
N MET A 81 -19.27 -5.52 9.63
CA MET A 81 -18.42 -5.06 10.75
C MET A 81 -18.73 -3.60 11.10
N PRO A 82 -18.59 -3.19 12.38
CA PRO A 82 -18.57 -1.78 12.72
C PRO A 82 -17.38 -1.07 12.09
N GLU A 83 -17.49 0.24 11.95
CA GLU A 83 -16.38 1.09 11.49
C GLU A 83 -15.26 1.12 12.53
N LEU A 84 -14.01 1.07 12.09
CA LEU A 84 -12.83 1.20 12.94
C LEU A 84 -12.00 2.40 12.52
N ASN A 85 -11.98 3.43 13.36
CA ASN A 85 -11.12 4.60 13.16
C ASN A 85 -9.73 4.33 13.74
N VAL A 86 -8.70 4.64 12.97
CA VAL A 86 -7.28 4.47 13.31
C VAL A 86 -6.60 5.82 13.11
N SER A 87 -6.17 6.44 14.21
CA SER A 87 -5.37 7.67 14.16
C SER A 87 -4.00 7.40 13.54
N VAL A 88 -3.53 8.31 12.69
CA VAL A 88 -2.18 8.22 12.09
C VAL A 88 -1.15 9.09 12.81
N ASN A 89 -1.60 10.06 13.61
CA ASN A 89 -0.76 10.92 14.43
C ASN A 89 -1.40 11.17 15.82
N PRO A 90 -0.73 10.85 16.95
CA PRO A 90 0.48 10.04 17.00
C PRO A 90 0.22 8.66 16.38
N LEU A 91 1.28 8.02 15.87
CA LEU A 91 1.21 6.57 15.63
C LEU A 91 0.87 5.91 16.97
N PRO A 92 -0.14 5.02 17.04
CA PRO A 92 -0.58 4.48 18.32
C PRO A 92 0.55 3.66 18.95
N ASP A 93 0.81 3.90 20.25
CA ASP A 93 1.88 3.25 21.02
C ASP A 93 1.74 1.70 21.03
N GLU A 94 0.50 1.21 20.94
CA GLU A 94 0.19 -0.20 20.68
C GLU A 94 -0.41 -0.41 19.29
N VAL A 95 0.10 -1.43 18.60
CA VAL A 95 -0.42 -1.89 17.30
C VAL A 95 -1.88 -2.31 17.43
N VAL A 96 -2.75 -1.91 16.50
CA VAL A 96 -4.16 -2.30 16.48
C VAL A 96 -4.31 -3.82 16.30
N HIS A 97 -4.50 -4.54 17.40
CA HIS A 97 -4.53 -6.01 17.49
C HIS A 97 -5.92 -6.59 17.12
N CYS A 98 -6.07 -7.10 15.90
CA CYS A 98 -7.24 -7.90 15.51
C CYS A 98 -6.99 -9.41 15.75
N TYR A 99 -7.55 -9.98 16.83
CA TYR A 99 -7.41 -11.39 17.22
C TYR A 99 -8.13 -12.36 16.23
N TYR A 100 -7.58 -13.56 15.93
CA TYR A 100 -8.07 -14.87 16.41
C TYR A 100 -6.98 -15.98 16.31
N ARG A 101 -6.83 -16.80 17.39
CA ARG A 101 -5.74 -17.74 17.79
C ARG A 101 -5.68 -19.08 16.97
N LEU A 102 -4.57 -19.80 16.66
CA LEU A 102 -3.08 -19.65 16.76
C LEU A 102 -2.33 -20.72 15.90
N LYS A 103 -1.11 -20.45 15.37
CA LYS A 103 0.09 -21.36 15.35
C LYS A 103 1.37 -20.62 14.85
N PRO A 104 2.60 -21.09 15.13
CA PRO A 104 3.85 -20.51 14.58
C PRO A 104 4.14 -20.90 13.13
N ASN A 105 4.88 -20.07 12.38
CA ASN A 105 5.47 -20.44 11.08
C ASN A 105 6.88 -19.82 10.88
N PRO A 106 7.70 -20.33 9.91
CA PRO A 106 9.12 -20.01 9.77
C PRO A 106 9.50 -19.02 8.65
N TYR A 107 8.57 -18.35 7.96
CA TYR A 107 8.79 -17.92 6.56
C TYR A 107 9.52 -16.58 6.28
N GLY A 108 10.14 -15.92 7.26
CA GLY A 108 10.99 -14.74 6.99
C GLY A 108 10.31 -13.57 6.25
N VAL A 109 11.05 -12.87 5.39
CA VAL A 109 10.62 -11.63 4.71
C VAL A 109 9.82 -11.97 3.44
N SER A 110 8.62 -11.39 3.28
CA SER A 110 7.72 -11.68 2.16
C SER A 110 7.43 -10.46 1.27
N PRO A 111 7.57 -10.56 -0.07
CA PRO A 111 7.44 -9.43 -0.98
C PRO A 111 6.01 -8.88 -1.00
N LEU A 112 5.95 -7.55 -0.94
CA LEU A 112 4.75 -6.74 -1.11
C LEU A 112 4.39 -6.71 -2.60
N PHE A 113 3.26 -7.29 -3.00
CA PHE A 113 2.81 -7.21 -4.39
C PHE A 113 2.04 -5.92 -4.62
N GLY A 114 2.43 -5.19 -5.66
CA GLY A 114 1.96 -3.85 -6.04
C GLY A 114 3.17 -2.93 -6.21
N ILE A 115 3.09 -2.03 -7.18
CA ILE A 115 4.24 -1.24 -7.64
C ILE A 115 4.48 -0.10 -6.65
N ASN A 116 5.48 -0.24 -5.78
CA ASN A 116 6.03 0.89 -5.05
C ASN A 116 6.77 1.77 -6.06
N VAL A 117 6.16 2.88 -6.48
CA VAL A 117 6.89 3.93 -7.21
C VAL A 117 7.87 4.58 -6.24
N ALA A 118 9.11 4.12 -6.29
CA ALA A 118 10.24 4.74 -5.61
C ALA A 118 10.92 5.73 -6.56
N PRO A 119 11.42 6.87 -6.05
CA PRO A 119 12.16 7.85 -6.86
C PRO A 119 13.41 7.20 -7.48
N THR A 120 13.66 7.49 -8.76
CA THR A 120 14.84 7.01 -9.50
C THR A 120 16.11 7.78 -9.18
N ASP A 121 15.96 8.96 -8.58
CA ASP A 121 17.00 9.92 -8.22
C ASP A 121 16.49 10.86 -7.11
N GLU A 122 17.39 11.62 -6.48
CA GLU A 122 17.03 12.51 -5.37
C GLU A 122 16.11 13.68 -5.78
N ASN A 123 16.17 14.12 -7.04
CA ASN A 123 15.33 15.22 -7.54
C ASN A 123 13.85 14.82 -7.64
N SER A 124 13.57 13.51 -7.73
CA SER A 124 12.22 12.96 -7.77
C SER A 124 11.53 12.91 -6.39
N ILE A 125 12.23 13.19 -5.29
CA ILE A 125 11.66 13.21 -3.94
C ILE A 125 10.86 14.49 -3.71
N GLY A 126 9.61 14.37 -3.27
CA GLY A 126 8.68 15.48 -3.08
C GLY A 126 7.94 15.90 -4.34
N ALA A 127 8.23 15.28 -5.49
CA ALA A 127 7.49 15.49 -6.72
C ALA A 127 6.05 14.95 -6.60
N MET A 128 5.12 15.56 -7.34
CA MET A 128 3.76 15.08 -7.50
C MET A 128 3.69 14.20 -8.76
N ILE A 129 3.02 13.05 -8.67
CA ILE A 129 2.59 12.25 -9.82
C ILE A 129 1.06 12.21 -9.89
N ARG A 130 0.51 12.23 -11.10
CA ARG A 130 -0.92 12.31 -11.41
C ARG A 130 -1.34 11.20 -12.37
N VAL A 131 -2.64 10.89 -12.37
CA VAL A 131 -3.26 10.15 -13.48
C VAL A 131 -3.04 10.95 -14.77
N GLY A 132 -2.61 10.27 -15.83
CA GLY A 132 -2.22 10.86 -17.11
C GLY A 132 -0.74 11.25 -17.24
N ASP A 133 0.04 11.29 -16.15
CA ASP A 133 1.47 11.59 -16.24
C ASP A 133 2.24 10.51 -17.02
N MET A 134 3.23 10.93 -17.80
CA MET A 134 4.12 10.04 -18.54
C MET A 134 5.19 9.47 -17.61
N VAL A 135 5.27 8.13 -17.52
CA VAL A 135 6.24 7.41 -16.71
C VAL A 135 7.22 6.63 -17.59
N TYR A 136 8.52 6.76 -17.28
CA TYR A 136 9.59 6.05 -17.97
C TYR A 136 9.98 4.80 -17.19
N VAL A 137 9.57 3.63 -17.67
CA VAL A 137 10.00 2.36 -17.09
C VAL A 137 11.42 2.03 -17.59
N ARG A 138 12.41 2.14 -16.70
CA ARG A 138 13.80 1.73 -16.98
C ARG A 138 13.93 0.21 -16.87
N THR A 139 13.67 -0.49 -17.96
CA THR A 139 13.86 -1.94 -18.09
C THR A 139 15.33 -2.29 -18.33
N GLU A 140 16.06 -2.66 -17.27
CA GLU A 140 17.38 -3.32 -17.42
C GLU A 140 17.26 -4.85 -17.50
N GLU A 141 16.11 -5.44 -17.12
CA GLU A 141 15.74 -6.80 -17.53
C GLU A 141 14.80 -6.76 -18.76
N PRO A 142 15.11 -7.51 -19.84
CA PRO A 142 14.23 -7.62 -21.02
C PRO A 142 12.85 -8.26 -20.76
N ASP A 143 12.68 -8.96 -19.65
CA ASP A 143 11.55 -9.88 -19.37
C ASP A 143 10.66 -9.45 -18.18
N PHE A 144 10.62 -8.16 -17.83
CA PHE A 144 9.78 -7.72 -16.70
C PHE A 144 8.27 -7.94 -16.97
N TRP A 145 7.80 -7.62 -18.17
CA TRP A 145 6.37 -7.72 -18.52
C TRP A 145 5.92 -9.15 -18.81
N SER A 146 6.73 -9.95 -19.47
CA SER A 146 6.48 -11.39 -19.72
C SER A 146 6.36 -12.20 -18.40
N LYS A 147 7.07 -11.77 -17.34
CA LYS A 147 6.92 -12.31 -15.98
C LYS A 147 5.63 -11.85 -15.25
N ILE A 148 5.01 -10.75 -15.67
CA ILE A 148 3.71 -10.29 -15.12
C ILE A 148 2.56 -11.02 -15.81
N ASP A 149 2.58 -11.13 -17.15
CA ASP A 149 1.52 -11.80 -17.93
C ASP A 149 1.39 -13.30 -17.62
N SER A 150 2.42 -13.91 -17.03
CA SER A 150 2.47 -15.32 -16.62
C SER A 150 2.02 -15.57 -15.16
N LEU A 151 1.68 -14.52 -14.40
CA LEU A 151 1.14 -14.63 -13.04
C LEU A 151 -0.40 -14.66 -13.05
N GLN A 152 -0.97 -15.79 -13.50
CA GLN A 152 -2.39 -16.14 -13.32
C GLN A 152 -2.64 -16.86 -11.99
#